data_AF-A0A931UTH5-F1
#
_entry.id   AF-A0A931UTH5-F1
#
_cell.length_a   1.000
_cell.length_b   1.000
_cell.length_c   1.000
_cell.angle_alpha   90.00
_cell.angle_beta   90.00
_cell.angle_gamma   90.00
#
_symmetry.space_group_name_H-M   'P 1'
#
loop_
_entity.id
_entity.type
_entity.pdbx_description
1 polymer ?
#
loop_
_entity_poly.entity_id
_entity_poly.type
_entity_poly.pdbx_seq_one_letter_code
_entity_poly.pdbx_strand_id
1 'polypeptide(L)'
;MTAPDKSSALVAALIAGAVFGVVLGGVVLIASGDVGRAIVVAIGTGAVFGGLLAFVRRLNSSGALDDAEAASVLDEGEQLLHVGVANHFKGIESVGGRLYLTTQRLRFRSHRVNIRVHDEWYPLESVVRVEAARTLGIIPNGLRVHLAGGAVERFVVEGNAAWAERIERARQSAPAAVQG
;
A
#
# COMPACT_ATOMS: atom_id res chain seq x y z
N MET A 1 11.30 9.64 8.78
CA MET A 1 10.68 8.29 8.72
C MET A 1 11.77 7.35 8.23
N THR A 2 12.43 6.64 9.14
CA THR A 2 13.54 5.73 8.82
C THR A 2 12.98 4.51 8.10
N ALA A 3 13.65 4.06 7.04
CA ALA A 3 13.29 2.81 6.37
C ALA A 3 13.21 1.68 7.41
N PRO A 4 12.20 0.79 7.36
CA PRO A 4 12.10 -0.29 8.32
C PRO A 4 13.37 -1.13 8.29
N ASP A 5 14.00 -1.31 9.46
CA ASP A 5 15.22 -2.08 9.61
C ASP A 5 14.99 -3.51 9.10
N LYS A 6 15.83 -3.96 8.17
CA LYS A 6 15.75 -5.30 7.58
C LYS A 6 15.80 -6.40 8.66
N SER A 7 16.50 -6.13 9.76
CA SER A 7 16.59 -7.03 10.91
C SER A 7 15.24 -7.15 11.62
N SER A 8 14.54 -6.03 11.86
CA SER A 8 13.18 -6.03 12.43
C SER A 8 12.17 -6.81 11.58
N ALA A 9 12.28 -6.74 10.24
CA ALA A 9 11.39 -7.44 9.33
C ALA A 9 11.63 -8.96 9.32
N LEU A 10 12.89 -9.39 9.39
CA LEU A 10 13.25 -10.80 9.52
C LEU A 10 12.74 -11.38 10.84
N VAL A 11 12.93 -10.64 11.94
CA VAL A 11 12.44 -11.02 13.27
C VAL A 11 10.92 -11.17 13.27
N ALA A 12 10.17 -10.24 12.65
CA ALA A 12 8.72 -10.34 12.53
C ALA A 12 8.26 -11.58 11.73
N ALA A 13 8.97 -11.95 10.65
CA ALA A 13 8.66 -13.15 9.88
C ALA A 13 8.92 -14.44 10.68
N LEU A 14 9.99 -14.49 11.46
CA LEU A 14 10.31 -15.62 12.34
C LEU A 14 9.27 -15.77 13.47
N ILE A 15 8.86 -14.67 14.09
CA ILE A 15 7.79 -14.67 15.11
C ILE A 15 6.49 -15.18 14.51
N ALA A 16 6.09 -14.69 13.33
CA ALA A 16 4.88 -15.14 12.64
C ALA A 16 4.94 -16.65 12.32
N GLY A 17 6.10 -17.13 11.86
CA GLY A 17 6.37 -18.55 11.65
C GLY A 17 6.19 -19.37 12.93
N ALA A 18 6.80 -18.95 14.03
CA ALA A 18 6.69 -19.64 15.31
C ALA A 18 5.25 -19.70 15.82
N VAL A 19 4.50 -18.59 15.77
CA VAL A 19 3.09 -18.54 16.17
C VAL A 19 2.25 -19.49 15.31
N PHE A 20 2.43 -19.46 13.98
CA PHE A 20 1.72 -20.35 13.06
C PHE A 20 2.01 -21.83 13.35
N GLY A 21 3.28 -22.17 13.56
CA GLY A 21 3.72 -23.51 13.92
C GLY A 21 3.09 -24.00 15.22
N VAL A 22 3.09 -23.17 16.26
CA VAL A 22 2.46 -23.50 17.56
C VAL A 22 0.97 -23.76 17.41
N VAL A 23 0.25 -22.91 16.66
CA VAL A 23 -1.19 -23.09 16.43
C VAL A 23 -1.46 -24.42 15.73
N LEU A 24 -0.75 -24.72 14.65
CA LEU A 24 -0.97 -25.93 13.88
C LEU A 24 -0.52 -27.20 14.64
N GLY A 25 0.59 -27.11 15.39
CA GLY A 25 1.03 -28.17 16.29
C GLY A 25 0.01 -28.45 17.39
N GLY A 26 -0.60 -27.42 17.97
CA GLY A 26 -1.69 -27.55 18.93
C GLY A 26 -2.92 -28.25 18.35
N VAL A 27 -3.31 -27.91 17.11
CA VAL A 27 -4.38 -28.62 16.39
C VAL A 27 -4.05 -30.10 16.23
N VAL A 28 -2.82 -30.44 15.83
CA VAL A 28 -2.39 -31.84 15.71
C VAL A 28 -2.40 -32.54 17.05
N LEU A 29 -1.92 -31.90 18.12
CA LEU A 29 -1.92 -32.47 19.47
C LEU A 29 -3.34 -32.81 19.93
N ILE A 30 -4.30 -31.92 19.73
CA ILE A 30 -5.71 -32.14 20.11
C ILE A 30 -6.31 -33.27 19.26
N ALA A 31 -5.99 -33.33 17.97
CA ALA A 31 -6.58 -34.31 17.05
C ALA A 31 -5.99 -35.72 17.19
N SER A 32 -4.68 -35.84 17.44
CA SER A 32 -3.99 -37.14 17.47
C SER A 32 -3.57 -37.60 18.86
N GLY A 33 -3.51 -36.71 19.86
CA GLY A 33 -2.93 -37.00 21.19
C GLY A 33 -1.41 -37.26 21.16
N ASP A 34 -0.78 -37.20 20.00
CA ASP A 34 0.63 -37.53 19.78
C ASP A 34 1.48 -36.27 19.89
N VAL A 35 2.15 -36.14 21.03
CA VAL A 35 3.05 -35.03 21.35
C VAL A 35 4.24 -34.97 20.40
N GLY A 36 4.81 -36.12 20.01
CA GLY A 36 5.95 -36.16 19.10
C GLY A 36 5.59 -35.62 17.72
N ARG A 37 4.46 -36.09 17.18
CA ARG A 37 3.92 -35.60 15.90
C ARG A 37 3.58 -34.11 15.95
N ALA A 38 2.98 -33.64 17.05
CA ALA A 38 2.65 -32.24 17.23
C ALA A 38 3.89 -31.33 17.22
N ILE A 39 4.97 -31.74 17.91
CA ILE A 39 6.24 -30.98 17.94
C ILE A 39 6.88 -30.93 16.54
N VAL A 40 6.94 -32.06 15.84
CA VAL A 40 7.51 -32.13 14.49
C VAL A 40 6.73 -31.22 13.53
N VAL A 41 5.40 -31.24 13.58
CA VAL A 41 4.56 -30.36 12.76
C VAL A 41 4.78 -28.90 13.13
N ALA A 42 4.83 -28.55 14.42
CA ALA A 42 5.00 -27.18 14.86
C ALA A 42 6.31 -26.56 14.35
N ILE A 43 7.43 -27.27 14.52
CA ILE A 43 8.74 -26.79 14.08
C ILE A 43 8.81 -26.73 12.56
N GLY A 44 8.41 -27.81 11.88
CA GLY A 44 8.51 -27.91 10.43
C GLY A 44 7.66 -26.85 9.71
N THR A 45 6.39 -26.74 10.08
CA THR A 45 5.47 -25.77 9.44
C THR A 45 5.78 -24.34 9.81
N GLY A 46 6.20 -24.07 11.05
CA GLY A 46 6.61 -22.74 11.47
C GLY A 46 7.86 -22.24 10.75
N ALA A 47 8.87 -23.11 10.56
CA ALA A 47 10.07 -22.78 9.79
C ALA A 47 9.76 -22.52 8.31
N VAL A 48 8.95 -23.38 7.68
CA VAL A 48 8.55 -23.21 6.27
C VAL A 48 7.76 -21.91 6.08
N PHE A 49 6.77 -21.64 6.94
CA PHE A 49 5.94 -20.45 6.83
C PHE A 49 6.74 -19.16 7.08
N GLY A 50 7.56 -19.12 8.14
CA GLY A 50 8.41 -17.98 8.45
C GLY A 50 9.44 -17.70 7.33
N GLY A 51 10.08 -18.75 6.81
CA GLY A 51 11.00 -18.66 5.68
C GLY A 51 10.32 -18.15 4.41
N LEU A 52 9.12 -18.67 4.11
CA LEU A 52 8.31 -18.21 2.97
C LEU A 52 7.96 -16.73 3.09
N LEU A 53 7.51 -16.27 4.26
CA LEU A 53 7.19 -14.84 4.48
C LEU A 53 8.41 -13.94 4.33
N ALA A 54 9.57 -14.35 4.85
CA ALA A 54 10.82 -13.62 4.68
C ALA A 54 11.23 -13.56 3.19
N PHE A 55 11.07 -14.66 2.46
CA PHE A 55 11.36 -14.76 1.04
C PHE A 55 10.42 -13.89 0.19
N VAL A 56 9.11 -13.97 0.41
CA VAL A 56 8.11 -13.13 -0.28
C VAL A 56 8.41 -11.65 -0.06
N ARG A 57 8.75 -11.24 1.17
CA ARG A 57 9.14 -9.85 1.45
C ARG A 57 10.42 -9.42 0.73
N ARG A 58 11.39 -10.33 0.58
CA ARG A 58 12.61 -10.09 -0.20
C ARG A 58 12.30 -9.90 -1.68
N LEU A 59 11.35 -10.65 -2.24
CA LEU A 59 10.92 -10.46 -3.62
C LEU A 59 10.15 -9.15 -3.82
N ASN A 60 9.37 -8.74 -2.81
CA ASN A 60 8.53 -7.55 -2.86
C ASN A 60 9.27 -6.23 -2.57
N SER A 61 10.60 -6.26 -2.38
CA SER A 61 11.40 -5.05 -2.15
C SER A 61 11.86 -4.38 -3.45
N SER A 62 10.92 -4.15 -4.38
CA SER A 62 11.15 -3.34 -5.56
C SER A 62 11.18 -1.86 -5.13
N GLY A 63 12.36 -1.29 -4.93
CA GLY A 63 12.49 0.18 -4.79
C GLY A 63 12.86 0.81 -6.13
N ALA A 64 13.86 0.22 -6.78
CA ALA A 64 14.49 0.81 -7.96
C ALA A 64 13.63 0.80 -9.24
N LEU A 65 12.76 -0.20 -9.43
CA LEU A 65 11.83 -0.22 -10.57
C LEU A 65 10.77 0.88 -10.44
N ASP A 66 10.44 1.22 -9.21
CA ASP A 66 9.39 2.16 -8.88
C ASP A 66 9.86 3.62 -8.94
N ASP A 67 11.15 3.87 -8.68
CA ASP A 67 11.79 5.16 -8.89
C ASP A 67 11.96 5.48 -10.38
N ALA A 68 12.32 4.47 -11.19
CA ALA A 68 12.40 4.62 -12.65
C ALA A 68 11.01 4.82 -13.28
N GLU A 69 9.99 4.13 -12.79
CA GLU A 69 8.60 4.33 -13.20
C GLU A 69 8.09 5.72 -12.76
N ALA A 70 8.37 6.16 -11.52
CA ALA A 70 8.04 7.49 -11.05
C ALA A 70 8.71 8.61 -11.89
N ALA A 71 9.95 8.41 -12.32
CA ALA A 71 10.66 9.36 -13.18
C ALA A 71 10.06 9.42 -14.60
N SER A 72 9.56 8.30 -15.13
CA SER A 72 8.87 8.26 -16.44
C SER A 72 7.47 8.89 -16.44
N VAL A 73 6.97 9.24 -15.26
CA VAL A 73 5.58 9.68 -15.01
C VAL A 73 5.44 11.21 -14.93
N LEU A 74 6.56 11.93 -14.84
CA LEU A 74 6.60 13.39 -14.70
C LEU A 74 6.66 14.08 -16.07
N ASP A 75 5.81 15.08 -16.27
CA ASP A 75 5.91 16.01 -17.41
C ASP A 75 7.02 17.05 -17.15
N GLU A 76 7.42 17.81 -18.19
CA GLU A 76 8.46 18.84 -18.06
C GLU A 76 8.09 19.89 -16.98
N GLY A 77 8.97 20.04 -15.98
CA GLY A 77 8.76 20.96 -14.85
C GLY A 77 7.86 20.42 -13.73
N GLU A 78 7.32 19.20 -13.86
CA GLU A 78 6.58 18.52 -12.82
C GLU A 78 7.54 17.83 -11.83
N GLN A 79 7.32 18.01 -10.52
CA GLN A 79 8.16 17.38 -9.49
C GLN A 79 7.34 16.39 -8.67
N LEU A 80 7.92 15.22 -8.38
CA LEU A 80 7.34 14.24 -7.48
C LEU A 80 7.44 14.73 -6.03
N LEU A 81 6.30 14.88 -5.36
CA LEU A 81 6.23 15.27 -3.95
C LEU A 81 6.10 14.06 -3.04
N HIS A 82 5.36 13.04 -3.48
CA HIS A 82 5.18 11.81 -2.71
C HIS A 82 4.78 10.62 -3.58
N VAL A 83 5.19 9.42 -3.19
CA VAL A 83 4.78 8.14 -3.79
C VAL A 83 4.52 7.12 -2.69
N GLY A 84 3.54 6.26 -2.89
CA GLY A 84 3.24 5.15 -1.99
C GLY A 84 2.40 4.08 -2.66
N VAL A 85 2.40 2.88 -2.08
CA VAL A 85 1.50 1.79 -2.48
C VAL A 85 0.07 2.22 -2.18
N ALA A 86 -0.83 1.97 -3.13
CA ALA A 86 -2.22 2.33 -3.00
C ALA A 86 -3.11 1.29 -3.69
N ASN A 87 -4.31 1.09 -3.17
CA ASN A 87 -5.37 0.45 -3.92
C ASN A 87 -6.40 1.51 -4.32
N HIS A 88 -6.95 1.40 -5.51
CA HIS A 88 -8.01 2.28 -6.02
C HIS A 88 -9.31 1.50 -6.16
N PHE A 89 -10.39 2.02 -5.56
CA PHE A 89 -11.71 1.42 -5.68
C PHE A 89 -12.43 1.91 -6.93
N LYS A 90 -12.74 0.98 -7.83
CA LYS A 90 -13.60 1.17 -8.99
C LYS A 90 -14.91 0.41 -8.77
N GLY A 91 -15.89 1.12 -8.22
CA GLY A 91 -17.13 0.49 -7.78
C GLY A 91 -16.87 -0.49 -6.63
N ILE A 92 -17.04 -1.78 -6.89
CA ILE A 92 -16.79 -2.87 -5.92
C ILE A 92 -15.39 -3.48 -6.05
N GLU A 93 -14.68 -3.20 -7.13
CA GLU A 93 -13.35 -3.74 -7.39
C GLU A 93 -12.28 -2.86 -6.74
N SER A 94 -11.25 -3.48 -6.16
CA SER A 94 -10.08 -2.78 -5.61
C SER A 94 -8.85 -3.18 -6.41
N VAL A 95 -8.28 -2.23 -7.13
CA VAL A 95 -7.12 -2.45 -8.00
C VAL A 95 -5.87 -1.99 -7.28
N GLY A 96 -4.89 -2.89 -7.13
CA GLY A 96 -3.60 -2.57 -6.50
C GLY A 96 -2.64 -1.85 -7.44
N GLY A 97 -1.92 -0.86 -6.90
CA GLY A 97 -0.99 -0.04 -7.65
C GLY A 97 -0.21 0.94 -6.77
N ARG A 98 0.16 2.07 -7.38
CA ARG A 98 0.84 3.18 -6.72
C ARG A 98 0.08 4.48 -6.95
N LEU A 99 0.12 5.31 -5.92
CA LEU A 99 -0.37 6.69 -5.97
C LEU A 99 0.84 7.61 -5.96
N TYR A 100 0.84 8.56 -6.89
CA TYR A 100 1.87 9.56 -7.07
C TYR A 100 1.23 10.94 -6.85
N LEU A 101 1.80 11.72 -5.94
CA LEU A 101 1.49 13.13 -5.78
C LEU A 101 2.63 13.93 -6.38
N THR A 102 2.30 14.80 -7.31
CA THR A 102 3.24 15.72 -7.93
C THR A 102 2.87 17.17 -7.60
N THR A 103 3.65 18.12 -8.11
CA THR A 103 3.32 19.55 -8.05
C THR A 103 2.07 19.93 -8.83
N GLN A 104 1.57 19.07 -9.73
CA GLN A 104 0.46 19.40 -10.64
C GLN A 104 -0.76 18.48 -10.49
N ARG A 105 -0.58 17.21 -10.14
CA ARG A 105 -1.66 16.20 -10.16
C ARG A 105 -1.45 15.09 -9.13
N LEU A 106 -2.53 14.39 -8.87
CA LEU A 106 -2.53 13.07 -8.26
C LEU A 106 -2.67 12.04 -9.37
N ARG A 107 -1.78 11.05 -9.46
CA ARG A 107 -1.84 9.99 -10.48
C ARG A 107 -1.85 8.62 -9.82
N PHE A 108 -2.76 7.76 -10.21
CA PHE A 108 -2.81 6.37 -9.80
C PHE A 108 -2.42 5.47 -10.97
N ARG A 109 -1.51 4.52 -10.72
CA ARG A 109 -1.11 3.53 -11.71
C ARG A 109 -1.14 2.13 -11.12
N SER A 110 -1.91 1.23 -11.72
CA SER A 110 -1.97 -0.17 -11.29
C SER A 110 -0.71 -0.94 -11.69
N HIS A 111 -0.35 -1.98 -10.92
CA HIS A 111 0.79 -2.83 -11.26
C HIS A 111 0.63 -3.53 -12.63
N ARG A 112 1.74 -3.70 -13.36
CA ARG A 112 1.80 -4.36 -14.68
C ARG A 112 1.28 -5.80 -14.73
N VAL A 113 1.10 -6.44 -13.57
CA VAL A 113 0.61 -7.83 -13.44
C VAL A 113 -0.91 -7.91 -13.59
N ASN A 114 -1.63 -6.78 -13.56
CA ASN A 114 -3.06 -6.77 -13.80
C ASN A 114 -3.38 -6.93 -15.30
N ILE A 115 -4.47 -7.63 -15.60
CA ILE A 115 -4.96 -7.89 -16.96
C ILE A 115 -5.24 -6.58 -17.72
N ARG A 116 -5.51 -5.49 -17.01
CA ARG A 116 -5.64 -4.13 -17.54
C ARG A 116 -4.79 -3.18 -16.71
N VAL A 117 -3.97 -2.38 -17.38
CA VAL A 117 -3.22 -1.29 -16.74
C VAL A 117 -4.17 -0.11 -16.61
N HIS A 118 -4.49 0.25 -15.37
CA HIS A 118 -5.19 1.48 -15.03
C HIS A 118 -4.16 2.57 -14.77
N ASP A 119 -4.30 3.68 -15.48
CA ASP A 119 -3.48 4.86 -15.33
C ASP A 119 -4.40 6.07 -15.36
N GLU A 120 -4.59 6.70 -14.21
CA GLU A 120 -5.55 7.78 -14.03
C GLU A 120 -4.88 8.96 -13.36
N TRP A 121 -5.15 10.15 -13.87
CA TRP A 121 -4.65 11.40 -13.32
C TRP A 121 -5.79 12.32 -12.91
N TYR A 122 -5.54 13.09 -11.86
CA TYR A 122 -6.46 14.08 -11.32
C TYR A 122 -5.65 15.35 -11.10
N PRO A 123 -5.83 16.39 -11.93
CA PRO A 123 -5.20 17.68 -11.72
C PRO A 123 -5.52 18.19 -10.31
N LEU A 124 -4.53 18.75 -9.60
CA LEU A 124 -4.74 19.24 -8.23
C LEU A 124 -5.77 20.37 -8.18
N GLU A 125 -5.88 21.17 -9.24
CA GLU A 125 -6.91 22.19 -9.43
C GLU A 125 -8.34 21.60 -9.45
N SER A 126 -8.49 20.36 -9.91
CA SER A 126 -9.79 19.67 -9.91
C SER A 126 -10.14 19.09 -8.55
N VAL A 127 -9.19 19.00 -7.61
CA VAL A 127 -9.43 18.47 -6.27
C VAL A 127 -10.07 19.55 -5.41
N VAL A 128 -11.30 19.32 -4.98
CA VAL A 128 -12.07 20.25 -4.13
C VAL A 128 -11.79 20.00 -2.65
N ARG A 129 -11.64 18.73 -2.27
CA ARG A 129 -11.45 18.31 -0.88
C ARG A 129 -10.78 16.94 -0.80
N VAL A 130 -9.96 16.73 0.21
CA VAL A 130 -9.37 15.42 0.52
C VAL A 130 -9.66 15.05 1.97
N GLU A 131 -10.03 13.79 2.20
CA GLU A 131 -10.34 13.29 3.53
C GLU A 131 -9.61 11.99 3.83
N ALA A 132 -9.01 11.92 5.02
CA ALA A 132 -8.66 10.66 5.64
C ALA A 132 -9.94 9.95 6.10
N ALA A 133 -10.16 8.73 5.62
CA ALA A 133 -11.32 7.91 5.89
C ALA A 133 -10.93 6.53 6.45
N ARG A 134 -11.93 5.79 6.92
CA ARG A 134 -11.75 4.40 7.33
C ARG A 134 -12.30 3.45 6.27
N THR A 135 -11.50 2.47 5.86
CA THR A 135 -11.93 1.41 4.94
C THR A 135 -12.79 0.43 5.70
N LEU A 136 -13.94 0.08 5.12
CA LEU A 136 -15.00 -0.71 5.76
C LEU A 136 -15.45 -0.12 7.13
N GLY A 137 -15.22 1.18 7.37
CA GLY A 137 -15.54 1.84 8.65
C GLY A 137 -14.57 1.56 9.80
N ILE A 138 -13.59 0.67 9.64
CA ILE A 138 -12.76 0.19 10.77
C ILE A 138 -11.29 0.58 10.61
N ILE A 139 -10.70 0.36 9.44
CA ILE A 139 -9.25 0.50 9.26
C ILE A 139 -8.93 1.91 8.77
N PRO A 140 -8.14 2.72 9.48
CA PRO A 140 -7.86 4.12 9.14
C PRO A 140 -6.81 4.24 8.03
N ASN A 141 -7.09 3.65 6.87
CA ASN A 141 -6.22 3.64 5.69
C ASN A 141 -6.95 4.13 4.42
N GLY A 142 -8.20 4.59 4.53
CA GLY A 142 -8.95 5.13 3.39
C GLY A 142 -8.56 6.58 3.10
N LEU A 143 -8.54 6.96 1.83
CA LEU A 143 -8.33 8.32 1.36
C LEU A 143 -9.42 8.65 0.34
N ARG A 144 -10.19 9.71 0.56
CA ARG A 144 -11.23 10.17 -0.36
C ARG A 144 -10.78 11.47 -1.02
N VAL A 145 -10.81 11.50 -2.34
CA VAL A 145 -10.47 12.68 -3.14
C VAL A 145 -11.73 13.13 -3.85
N HIS A 146 -12.26 14.27 -3.43
CA HIS A 146 -13.46 14.87 -4.01
C HIS A 146 -13.03 15.77 -5.16
N LEU A 147 -13.56 15.52 -6.35
CA LEU A 147 -13.25 16.25 -7.56
C LEU A 147 -14.34 17.27 -7.90
N ALA A 148 -13.96 18.28 -8.67
CA ALA A 148 -14.88 19.20 -9.31
C ALA A 148 -15.88 18.39 -10.16
N GLY A 149 -17.16 18.72 -10.06
CA GLY A 149 -18.24 17.92 -10.68
C GLY A 149 -18.82 16.82 -9.79
N GLY A 150 -18.35 16.68 -8.54
CA GLY A 150 -18.99 15.83 -7.52
C GLY A 150 -18.54 14.36 -7.51
N ALA A 151 -17.62 13.99 -8.39
CA ALA A 151 -16.99 12.68 -8.36
C ALA A 151 -16.12 12.51 -7.09
N VAL A 152 -16.06 11.28 -6.56
CA VAL A 152 -15.26 10.95 -5.38
C VAL A 152 -14.43 9.71 -5.65
N GLU A 153 -13.13 9.91 -5.79
CA GLU A 153 -12.17 8.82 -5.92
C GLU A 153 -11.77 8.29 -4.55
N ARG A 154 -11.70 6.96 -4.43
CA ARG A 154 -11.49 6.28 -3.16
C ARG A 154 -10.25 5.41 -3.23
N PHE A 155 -9.28 5.73 -2.40
CA PHE A 155 -8.03 4.98 -2.30
C PHE A 155 -7.88 4.35 -0.93
N VAL A 156 -7.08 3.28 -0.88
CA VAL A 156 -6.49 2.74 0.35
C VAL A 156 -5.00 2.94 0.29
N VAL A 157 -4.45 3.63 1.28
CA VAL A 157 -3.04 4.02 1.34
C VAL A 157 -2.50 3.79 2.74
N GLU A 158 -1.18 3.62 2.85
CA GLU A 158 -0.51 3.70 4.15
C GLU A 158 -0.40 5.17 4.59
N GLY A 159 -0.77 5.49 5.84
CA GLY A 159 -0.68 6.85 6.38
C GLY A 159 -1.64 7.86 5.72
N ASN A 160 -2.93 7.52 5.64
CA ASN A 160 -3.96 8.34 4.95
C ASN A 160 -4.04 9.81 5.41
N ALA A 161 -3.82 10.11 6.69
CA ALA A 161 -3.79 11.48 7.20
C ALA A 161 -2.62 12.28 6.62
N ALA A 162 -1.43 11.67 6.55
CA ALA A 162 -0.26 12.31 5.94
C ALA A 162 -0.46 12.52 4.43
N TRP A 163 -1.13 11.57 3.75
CA TRP A 163 -1.54 11.75 2.36
C TRP A 163 -2.47 12.95 2.18
N ALA A 164 -3.55 13.03 2.96
CA ALA A 164 -4.51 14.14 2.89
C ALA A 164 -3.83 15.49 3.13
N GLU A 165 -2.97 15.59 4.15
CA GLU A 165 -2.21 16.81 4.46
C GLU A 165 -1.25 17.22 3.34
N ARG A 166 -0.57 16.25 2.72
CA ARG A 166 0.37 16.52 1.61
C ARG A 166 -0.36 17.00 0.36
N ILE A 167 -1.48 16.37 0.02
CA ILE A 167 -2.28 16.77 -1.15
C ILE A 167 -2.84 18.17 -0.93
N GLU A 168 -3.36 18.46 0.27
CA GLU A 168 -3.92 19.78 0.57
C GLU A 168 -2.85 20.89 0.51
N ARG A 169 -1.65 20.63 1.05
CA ARG A 169 -0.52 21.56 0.91
C ARG A 169 -0.09 21.76 -0.54
N ALA A 170 -0.01 20.69 -1.32
CA ALA A 170 0.35 20.76 -2.73
C ALA A 170 -0.67 21.60 -3.52
N ARG A 171 -1.97 21.40 -3.26
CA ARG A 171 -3.06 22.16 -3.88
C ARG A 171 -3.01 23.66 -3.58
N GLN A 172 -2.65 24.03 -2.36
CA GLN A 172 -2.52 25.44 -1.95
C GLN A 172 -1.25 26.11 -2.51
N SER A 173 -0.23 25.32 -2.83
CA SER A 173 1.03 25.80 -3.41
C SER A 173 0.99 25.82 -4.94
N ALA A 174 -0.01 25.19 -5.55
CA ALA A 174 -0.22 25.25 -6.99
C ALA A 174 -0.60 26.70 -7.35
N PRO A 175 0.04 27.30 -8.37
CA PRO A 175 -0.29 28.67 -8.77
C PRO A 175 -1.78 28.72 -9.10
N ALA A 176 -2.51 29.58 -8.38
CA ALA A 176 -3.91 29.85 -8.69
C ALA A 176 -3.98 30.26 -10.16
N ALA A 177 -4.70 29.49 -10.97
CA ALA A 177 -4.96 29.85 -12.36
C ALA A 177 -5.45 31.29 -12.37
N VAL A 178 -4.66 32.18 -12.98
CA VAL A 178 -5.01 33.57 -13.22
C VAL A 178 -6.29 33.52 -14.06
N GLN A 179 -7.43 33.78 -13.43
CA GLN A 179 -8.68 34.01 -14.13
C GLN A 179 -8.52 35.36 -14.83
N GLY A 180 -8.26 35.31 -16.14
CA GLY A 180 -8.38 36.45 -17.05
C GLY A 180 -9.82 36.61 -17.52
#